data_AF-A0A9X2C9M6-F1
#
_entry.id   AF-A0A9X2C9M6-F1
#
_cell.length_a   1.000
_cell.length_b   1.000
_cell.length_c   1.000
_cell.angle_alpha   90.00
_cell.angle_beta   90.00
_cell.angle_gamma   90.00
#
_symmetry.space_group_name_H-M   'P 1'
#
loop_
_entity.id
_entity.type
_entity.pdbx_description
1 polymer ?
#
loop_
_entity_poly.entity_id
_entity_poly.type
_entity_poly.pdbx_seq_one_letter_code
_entity_poly.pdbx_strand_id
1 'polypeptide(L)' 'MNNMDITLVFMLIALLILHIHFCYRAFTTKAHIKNAQRFLWSMLSLLMGPLGYYVYQNLIPLDFYE' A
#
# COMPACT_ATOMS: atom_id res chain seq x y z
N MET A 1 24.71 3.67 -1.41
CA MET A 1 23.30 3.55 -0.98
C MET A 1 23.31 3.56 0.53
N ASN A 2 22.66 4.54 1.14
CA ASN A 2 22.64 4.66 2.59
C ASN A 2 21.79 3.52 3.17
N ASN A 3 22.02 3.11 4.42
CA ASN A 3 21.25 2.01 5.04
C ASN A 3 19.73 2.28 4.97
N MET A 4 19.33 3.54 5.05
CA MET A 4 17.95 4.02 4.89
C MET A 4 17.35 3.69 3.51
N ASP A 5 18.12 3.84 2.43
CA ASP A 5 17.66 3.55 1.06
C ASP A 5 17.37 2.05 0.90
N ILE A 6 18.23 1.21 1.47
CA ILE A 6 18.10 -0.24 1.44
C ILE A 6 16.84 -0.67 2.22
N THR A 7 16.59 -0.08 3.39
CA THR A 7 15.39 -0.34 4.18
C THR A 7 14.11 0.04 3.42
N LEU A 8 14.09 1.20 2.75
CA LEU A 8 12.96 1.63 1.94
C LEU A 8 12.65 0.67 0.80
N VAL A 9 13.69 0.22 0.09
CA VAL A 9 13.55 -0.79 -0.98
C VAL A 9 12.95 -2.09 -0.43
N PHE A 10 13.40 -2.53 0.75
CA PHE A 10 12.88 -3.74 1.39
C PHE A 10 11.40 -3.60 1.78
N MET A 11 11.01 -2.46 2.34
CA MET A 11 9.62 -2.16 2.66
C MET A 11 8.73 -2.12 1.40
N LEU A 12 9.23 -1.54 0.31
CA LEU A 12 8.50 -1.50 -0.97
C LEU A 12 8.28 -2.91 -1.52
N ILE A 13 9.31 -3.76 -1.48
CA ILE A 13 9.20 -5.16 -1.93
C ILE A 13 8.19 -5.92 -1.07
N ALA A 14 8.26 -5.78 0.25
CA ALA A 14 7.31 -6.42 1.16
C ALA A 14 5.86 -5.97 0.90
N LEU A 15 5.66 -4.67 0.66
CA LEU A 15 4.36 -4.10 0.31
C LEU A 15 3.82 -4.69 -1.00
N LEU A 16 4.65 -4.79 -2.04
CA LEU A 16 4.26 -5.37 -3.33
C LEU A 16 3.86 -6.85 -3.19
N ILE A 17 4.63 -7.64 -2.45
CA ILE A 17 4.32 -9.06 -2.20
C ILE A 17 2.97 -9.19 -1.48
N LEU A 18 2.76 -8.40 -0.43
CA LEU A 18 1.51 -8.41 0.32
C LEU A 18 0.32 -8.00 -0.56
N HIS A 19 0.51 -7.01 -1.43
CA HIS A 19 -0.51 -6.54 -2.34
C HIS A 19 -0.87 -7.58 -3.41
N ILE A 20 0.12 -8.27 -3.98
CA ILE A 20 -0.11 -9.39 -4.91
C ILE A 20 -0.89 -10.50 -4.21
N HIS A 21 -0.55 -10.84 -2.96
CA HIS A 21 -1.27 -11.86 -2.19
C HIS A 21 -2.73 -11.45 -1.92
N PHE A 22 -2.96 -10.18 -1.58
CA PHE A 22 -4.31 -9.64 -1.39
C PHE A 22 -5.13 -9.73 -2.69
N CYS A 23 -4.58 -9.28 -3.81
CA CYS A 23 -5.20 -9.38 -5.13
C CYS A 23 -5.49 -10.83 -5.50
N TYR A 24 -4.52 -11.73 -5.35
CA TYR A 24 -4.69 -13.16 -5.63
C TYR A 24 -5.84 -13.76 -4.84
N ARG A 25 -5.95 -13.45 -3.54
CA ARG A 25 -7.06 -13.91 -2.70
C ARG A 25 -8.39 -13.29 -3.12
N ALA A 26 -8.40 -12.02 -3.51
CA ALA A 26 -9.57 -11.34 -4.05
C ALA A 26 -10.03 -11.90 -5.41
N PHE A 27 -9.13 -12.47 -6.21
CA PHE A 27 -9.48 -13.15 -7.47
C PHE A 27 -9.91 -14.60 -7.25
N THR A 28 -9.28 -15.33 -6.35
CA THR A 28 -9.58 -16.75 -6.09
C THR A 28 -10.79 -16.97 -5.18
N THR A 29 -11.28 -15.93 -4.49
CA THR A 29 -12.49 -16.04 -3.67
C THR A 29 -13.73 -16.34 -4.52
N LYS A 30 -14.59 -17.24 -4.03
CA LYS A 30 -15.90 -17.56 -4.61
C LYS A 30 -16.97 -16.50 -4.31
N ALA A 31 -16.60 -15.39 -3.66
CA ALA A 31 -17.53 -14.31 -3.36
C ALA A 31 -18.13 -13.73 -4.66
N HIS A 32 -19.44 -13.47 -4.67
CA HIS A 32 -20.21 -13.03 -5.84
C HIS A 32 -19.97 -11.55 -6.21
N ILE A 33 -18.71 -11.12 -6.19
CA ILE A 33 -18.26 -9.75 -6.49
C ILE A 33 -17.85 -9.70 -7.96
N LYS A 34 -18.38 -8.73 -8.71
CA LYS A 34 -18.06 -8.52 -10.13
C LYS A 34 -16.55 -8.24 -10.30
N ASN A 35 -15.95 -8.73 -11.39
CA ASN A 35 -14.52 -8.55 -11.68
C ASN A 35 -14.08 -7.07 -11.69
N ALA A 36 -14.93 -6.17 -12.19
CA ALA A 36 -14.67 -4.73 -12.17
C ALA A 36 -14.55 -4.17 -10.74
N GLN A 37 -15.39 -4.64 -9.81
CA GLN A 37 -15.30 -4.23 -8.41
C GLN A 37 -14.05 -4.80 -7.73
N ARG A 38 -13.68 -6.05 -8.03
CA ARG A 38 -12.44 -6.65 -7.50
C ARG A 38 -11.21 -5.84 -7.92
N PHE A 39 -11.13 -5.43 -9.19
CA PHE A 39 -10.06 -4.57 -9.68
C PHE A 39 -10.03 -3.21 -8.98
N LEU A 40 -11.20 -2.60 -8.76
CA LEU A 40 -11.32 -1.31 -8.10
C LEU A 40 -10.88 -1.38 -6.62
N TRP A 41 -11.27 -2.44 -5.91
CA TRP A 41 -10.83 -2.71 -4.54
C TRP A 41 -9.32 -2.98 -4.44
N SER A 42 -8.76 -3.71 -5.40
CA SER A 42 -7.31 -3.90 -5.52
C SER A 42 -6.59 -2.57 -5.73
N MET A 43 -7.05 -1.73 -6.67
CA MET A 43 -6.43 -0.41 -6.90
C MET A 43 -6.53 0.51 -5.66
N LEU A 44 -7.69 0.53 -5.00
CA LEU A 44 -7.89 1.31 -3.77
C LEU A 44 -6.94 0.85 -2.65
N SER A 45 -6.74 -0.47 -2.51
CA SER A 45 -5.82 -1.03 -1.52
C SER A 45 -4.38 -0.56 -1.72
N LEU A 46 -3.92 -0.40 -2.98
CA LEU A 46 -2.55 0.06 -3.25
C LEU A 46 -2.41 1.55 -2.96
N LEU A 47 -3.42 2.35 -3.33
CA LEU A 47 -3.38 3.82 -3.21
C LEU A 47 -3.55 4.30 -1.76
N MET A 48 -4.34 3.59 -0.95
CA MET A 48 -4.57 3.94 0.46
C MET A 48 -3.30 3.89 1.31
N GLY A 49 -2.33 3.06 0.97
CA GLY A 49 -1.06 2.97 1.71
C GLY A 49 -0.24 4.28 1.65
N PRO A 50 0.23 4.68 0.46
CA PRO A 50 0.95 5.95 0.28
C PRO A 50 0.11 7.16 0.69
N LEU A 51 -1.19 7.15 0.38
CA LEU A 51 -2.08 8.25 0.72
C LEU A 51 -2.24 8.39 2.23
N GLY A 52 -2.32 7.28 2.97
CA GLY A 52 -2.28 7.28 4.44
C GLY A 52 -0.97 7.83 5.01
N TYR A 53 0.18 7.47 4.42
CA TYR A 53 1.48 8.03 4.81
C TYR A 53 1.54 9.54 4.61
N TYR A 54 1.13 10.04 3.44
CA TYR A 54 1.15 11.48 3.17
C TYR A 54 0.11 12.26 3.97
N VAL A 55 -1.07 11.69 4.21
CA VAL A 55 -2.09 12.29 5.10
C VAL A 55 -1.54 12.38 6.53
N TYR A 56 -0.90 11.33 7.04
CA TYR A 56 -0.26 11.32 8.35
C TYR A 56 0.88 12.35 8.44
N GLN A 57 1.71 12.43 7.40
CA GLN A 57 2.83 13.39 7.33
C GLN A 57 2.35 14.84 7.24
N ASN A 58 1.20 15.12 6.60
CA ASN A 58 0.62 16.47 6.55
C ASN A 58 -0.16 16.82 7.84
N LEU A 59 -0.65 15.83 8.58
CA LEU A 59 -1.35 16.04 9.86
C LEU A 59 -0.39 16.27 11.04
N ILE A 60 0.83 15.77 10.94
CA ILE A 60 1.88 16.03 11.92
C ILE A 60 2.69 17.23 11.44
N PRO A 61 2.60 18.41 12.08
CA PRO A 61 3.43 19.54 11.72
C PRO A 61 4.89 19.11 11.81
N LEU A 62 5.62 19.26 10.70
CA LEU A 62 7.04 18.93 10.59
C LEU A 62 7.95 19.89 11.38
N ASP A 63 7.37 20.84 12.13
CA ASP A 63 8.07 21.91 12.86
C ASP A 63 8.70 21.44 14.20
N PHE A 64 9.00 20.16 14.37
CA PHE A 64 9.62 19.62 15.61
C PHE A 64 11.02 19.03 15.40
N TYR A 65 11.81 19.60 14.49
CA TYR A 65 13.26 19.39 14.47
C TYR A 65 13.97 20.75 14.29
N GLU A 66 14.15 21.46 15.41
CA GLU A 66 15.38 22.23 15.66
C GLU A 66 16.48 21.28 16.15
#